data_AF-A0AAN5XIZ5-F1
#
_entry.id   AF-A0AAN5XIZ5-F1
#
_cell.length_a   1.000
_cell.length_b   1.000
_cell.length_c   1.000
_cell.angle_alpha   90.00
_cell.angle_beta   90.00
_cell.angle_gamma   90.00
#
_symmetry.space_group_name_H-M   'P 1'
#
loop_
_entity.id
_entity.type
_entity.pdbx_description
1 polymer ?
#
loop_
_entity_poly.entity_id
_entity_poly.type
_entity_poly.pdbx_seq_one_letter_code
_entity_poly.pdbx_strand_id
1 'polypeptide(L)'
;MNRLIISYVINVLIMALTCWGFIELYYGIIELANIIEAKKVSFEVSLNITPVLFLLVIGTVVTVFYKMQKKKYNALLYLMYPLLFPLEDEREKLITERACRTAFVSLWYVLIFAVGFLVLSPIFNIYIPGYPLYIVFSVFFIQMTVFYLTLYRNKII
;
A
#
# COMPACT_ATOMS: atom_id res chain seq x y z
N MET A 1 16.15 -10.02 -12.78
CA MET A 1 16.51 -9.01 -11.77
C MET A 1 15.60 -7.78 -11.82
N ASN A 2 15.48 -7.05 -12.95
CA ASN A 2 14.62 -5.85 -13.07
C ASN A 2 13.15 -6.05 -12.68
N ARG A 3 12.57 -7.24 -12.92
CA ARG A 3 11.13 -7.47 -12.70
C ARG A 3 10.69 -7.37 -11.23
N LEU A 4 11.51 -7.82 -10.28
CA LEU A 4 11.24 -7.70 -8.84
C LEU A 4 11.25 -6.25 -8.39
N ILE A 5 12.23 -5.47 -8.88
CA ILE A 5 12.36 -4.04 -8.61
C ILE A 5 11.18 -3.28 -9.23
N ILE A 6 10.80 -3.62 -10.47
CA ILE A 6 9.61 -3.04 -11.14
C ILE A 6 8.34 -3.34 -10.33
N SER A 7 8.16 -4.59 -9.87
CA SER A 7 7.01 -4.97 -9.04
C SER A 7 6.98 -4.19 -7.73
N TYR A 8 8.12 -4.04 -7.05
CA TYR A 8 8.24 -3.22 -5.84
C TYR A 8 7.84 -1.76 -6.11
N VAL A 9 8.41 -1.14 -7.15
CA VAL A 9 8.11 0.27 -7.52
C VAL A 9 6.62 0.45 -7.83
N ILE A 10 6.01 -0.46 -8.58
CA ILE A 10 4.57 -0.40 -8.89
C ILE A 10 3.73 -0.49 -7.61
N ASN A 11 4.05 -1.42 -6.70
CA ASN A 11 3.34 -1.58 -5.43
C ASN A 11 3.48 -0.34 -4.52
N VAL A 12 4.69 0.23 -4.42
CA VAL A 12 4.93 1.47 -3.67
C VAL A 12 4.13 2.63 -4.27
N LEU A 13 4.07 2.73 -5.60
CA LEU A 13 3.31 3.76 -6.29
C LEU A 13 1.79 3.61 -6.05
N ILE A 14 1.26 2.39 -6.14
CA ILE A 14 -0.15 2.10 -5.81
C ILE A 14 -0.45 2.47 -4.35
N MET A 15 0.44 2.12 -3.43
CA MET A 15 0.27 2.43 -2.01
C MET A 15 0.31 3.94 -1.76
N ALA A 16 1.21 4.69 -2.42
CA ALA A 16 1.28 6.14 -2.30
C ALA A 16 0.00 6.84 -2.82
N LEU A 17 -0.52 6.39 -3.97
CA LEU A 17 -1.79 6.88 -4.50
C LEU A 17 -2.98 6.53 -3.62
N THR A 18 -2.98 5.33 -3.04
CA THR A 18 -3.99 4.92 -2.06
C THR A 18 -3.92 5.81 -0.83
N CYS A 19 -2.72 6.06 -0.29
CA CYS A 19 -2.52 6.97 0.85
C CYS A 19 -3.10 8.36 0.56
N TRP A 20 -2.77 8.93 -0.61
CA TRP A 20 -3.34 10.21 -1.04
C TRP A 20 -4.88 10.17 -1.12
N GLY A 21 -5.46 9.13 -1.73
CA GLY A 21 -6.92 8.97 -1.80
C GLY A 21 -7.59 8.95 -0.41
N PHE A 22 -7.00 8.25 0.56
CA PHE A 22 -7.52 8.22 1.93
C PHE A 22 -7.37 9.56 2.67
N ILE A 23 -6.33 10.33 2.38
CA ILE A 23 -6.14 11.68 2.93
C ILE A 23 -7.23 12.63 2.40
N GLU A 24 -7.53 12.60 1.10
CA GLU A 24 -8.60 13.41 0.51
C GLU A 24 -9.97 13.04 1.08
N LEU A 25 -10.24 11.74 1.26
CA LEU A 25 -11.45 11.26 1.94
C LEU A 25 -11.51 11.77 3.38
N TYR A 26 -10.39 11.74 4.12
CA TYR A 26 -10.33 12.26 5.48
C TYR A 26 -10.68 13.75 5.54
N TYR A 27 -10.15 14.57 4.62
CA TYR A 27 -10.50 15.99 4.54
C TYR A 27 -11.98 16.21 4.25
N GLY A 28 -12.56 15.50 3.28
CA GLY A 28 -13.99 15.64 2.99
C GLY A 28 -14.89 15.19 4.14
N ILE A 29 -14.50 14.16 4.90
CA ILE A 29 -15.24 13.74 6.10
C ILE A 29 -15.13 14.79 7.22
N ILE A 30 -13.97 15.44 7.41
CA ILE A 30 -13.84 16.56 8.37
C ILE A 30 -14.71 17.73 7.95
N GLU A 31 -14.70 18.11 6.67
CA GLU A 31 -15.52 19.21 6.16
C GLU A 31 -17.02 18.92 6.38
N LEU A 32 -17.45 17.69 6.10
CA LEU A 32 -18.80 17.22 6.35
C LEU A 32 -19.16 17.24 7.85
N ALA A 33 -18.26 16.79 8.73
CA ALA A 33 -18.45 16.83 10.17
C ALA A 33 -18.62 18.27 10.68
N ASN A 34 -17.79 19.20 10.19
CA ASN A 34 -17.87 20.62 10.55
C ASN A 34 -19.18 21.27 10.09
N ILE A 35 -19.72 20.90 8.92
CA ILE A 35 -21.02 21.40 8.44
C ILE A 35 -22.16 20.93 9.34
N ILE A 36 -22.14 19.65 9.74
CA ILE A 36 -23.14 19.06 10.65
C ILE A 36 -23.08 19.74 12.02
N GLU A 37 -21.88 19.93 12.57
CA GLU A 37 -21.67 20.57 13.87
C GLU A 37 -22.08 22.05 13.85
N ALA A 38 -21.74 22.77 12.78
CA ALA A 38 -22.07 24.19 12.61
C ALA A 38 -23.52 24.46 12.19
N LYS A 39 -24.35 23.42 11.97
CA LYS A 39 -25.74 23.52 11.44
C LYS A 39 -25.86 24.44 10.23
N LYS A 40 -24.86 24.44 9.34
CA LYS A 40 -24.86 25.28 8.14
C LYS A 40 -25.89 24.75 7.13
N VAL A 41 -26.61 25.66 6.48
CA VAL A 41 -27.67 25.36 5.50
C VAL A 41 -27.09 24.89 4.15
N SER A 42 -25.88 25.33 3.80
CA SER A 42 -25.18 24.93 2.58
C SER A 42 -24.36 23.65 2.79
N PHE A 43 -24.79 22.56 2.14
CA PHE A 43 -24.09 21.27 2.11
C PHE A 43 -23.25 21.15 0.84
N GLU A 44 -22.10 21.80 0.83
CA GLU A 44 -21.11 21.63 -0.23
C GLU A 44 -19.84 21.08 0.40
N VAL A 45 -19.39 19.92 -0.09
CA VAL A 45 -18.13 19.27 0.33
C VAL A 45 -17.28 19.11 -0.90
N SER A 46 -16.04 19.60 -0.83
CA SER A 46 -15.10 19.51 -1.93
C SER A 46 -14.21 18.28 -1.75
N LEU A 47 -14.21 17.40 -2.76
CA LEU A 47 -13.40 16.18 -2.75
C LEU A 47 -12.56 16.10 -4.01
N ASN A 48 -11.25 15.94 -3.84
CA ASN A 48 -10.35 15.70 -4.94
C ASN A 48 -10.35 14.22 -5.34
N ILE A 49 -10.97 13.92 -6.48
CA ILE A 49 -11.11 12.56 -7.04
C ILE A 49 -9.90 12.11 -7.87
N THR A 50 -8.91 12.98 -8.06
CA THR A 50 -7.68 12.71 -8.83
C THR A 50 -6.94 11.43 -8.43
N PRO A 51 -6.67 11.13 -7.14
CA PRO A 51 -5.99 9.88 -6.77
C PRO A 51 -6.77 8.63 -7.17
N VAL A 52 -8.11 8.68 -7.11
CA VAL A 52 -8.98 7.56 -7.53
C VAL A 52 -8.88 7.34 -9.04
N LEU A 53 -8.87 8.41 -9.83
CA LEU A 53 -8.71 8.33 -11.29
C LEU A 53 -7.36 7.69 -11.67
N PHE A 54 -6.27 8.08 -11.00
CA PHE A 54 -4.96 7.45 -11.23
C PHE A 54 -4.95 5.96 -10.87
N LEU A 55 -5.57 5.58 -9.74
CA LEU A 55 -5.71 4.17 -9.36
C LEU A 55 -6.51 3.38 -10.40
N LEU A 56 -7.58 3.95 -10.96
CA LEU A 56 -8.36 3.31 -12.04
C LEU A 56 -7.54 3.12 -13.31
N VAL A 57 -6.76 4.12 -13.72
CA VAL A 57 -5.87 4.03 -14.89
C VAL A 57 -4.84 2.93 -14.67
N ILE A 58 -4.15 2.92 -13.52
CA ILE A 58 -3.15 1.90 -13.20
C ILE A 58 -3.78 0.51 -13.14
N GLY A 59 -4.93 0.37 -12.47
CA GLY A 59 -5.66 -0.90 -12.39
C GLY A 59 -6.06 -1.43 -13.76
N THR A 60 -6.50 -0.55 -14.66
CA THR A 60 -6.85 -0.89 -16.05
C THR A 60 -5.61 -1.36 -16.81
N VAL A 61 -4.51 -0.61 -16.73
CA VAL A 61 -3.23 -0.96 -17.38
C VAL A 61 -2.74 -2.33 -16.89
N VAL A 62 -2.69 -2.55 -15.58
CA VAL A 62 -2.26 -3.83 -14.98
C VAL A 62 -3.16 -4.98 -15.44
N THR A 63 -4.48 -4.77 -15.46
CA THR A 63 -5.45 -5.80 -15.88
C THR A 63 -5.32 -6.14 -17.37
N VAL A 64 -5.12 -5.14 -18.23
CA VAL A 64 -4.92 -5.34 -19.68
C VAL A 64 -3.60 -6.07 -19.92
N PHE A 65 -2.50 -5.63 -19.29
CA PHE A 65 -1.21 -6.32 -19.38
C PHE A 65 -1.32 -7.77 -18.91
N TYR A 66 -2.01 -8.03 -17.80
CA TYR A 66 -2.28 -9.37 -17.31
C TYR A 66 -3.03 -10.23 -18.33
N LYS A 67 -4.15 -9.73 -18.88
CA LYS A 67 -4.96 -10.46 -19.88
C LYS A 67 -4.19 -10.72 -21.18
N MET A 68 -3.41 -9.76 -21.66
CA MET A 68 -2.63 -9.90 -22.90
C MET A 68 -1.53 -10.96 -22.76
N GLN A 69 -0.88 -11.05 -21.60
CA GLN A 69 0.25 -11.95 -21.43
C GLN A 69 -0.12 -13.32 -20.86
N LYS A 70 -1.31 -13.47 -20.27
CA LYS A 70 -1.90 -14.79 -19.93
C LYS A 70 -1.96 -15.74 -21.13
N LYS A 71 -2.04 -15.21 -22.35
CA LYS A 71 -2.00 -15.98 -23.60
C LYS A 71 -0.61 -16.45 -24.04
N LYS A 72 0.48 -15.91 -23.47
CA LYS A 72 1.84 -16.07 -24.03
C LYS A 72 2.88 -16.63 -23.04
N TYR A 73 2.73 -16.43 -21.73
CA TYR A 73 3.68 -16.91 -20.73
C TYR A 73 3.02 -17.22 -19.38
N ASN A 74 3.21 -18.43 -18.83
CA ASN A 74 2.93 -18.78 -17.43
C ASN A 74 3.76 -17.96 -16.41
N ALA A 75 4.81 -17.28 -16.87
CA ALA A 75 5.84 -16.64 -16.04
C ALA A 75 5.49 -15.24 -15.49
N LEU A 76 4.30 -14.70 -15.77
CA LEU A 76 3.93 -13.33 -15.38
C LEU A 76 3.16 -13.17 -14.07
N LEU A 77 2.97 -14.27 -13.34
CA LEU A 77 2.50 -14.25 -11.95
C LEU A 77 3.31 -13.26 -11.06
N TYR A 78 4.55 -12.97 -11.44
CA TYR A 78 5.47 -12.11 -10.68
C TYR A 78 5.25 -10.59 -10.79
N LEU A 79 4.47 -10.07 -11.74
CA LEU A 79 4.14 -8.62 -11.77
C LEU A 79 2.96 -8.29 -10.83
N MET A 80 2.12 -9.28 -10.53
CA MET A 80 1.03 -9.21 -9.55
C MET A 80 1.45 -9.80 -8.21
N TYR A 81 2.66 -9.45 -7.79
CA TYR A 81 3.22 -9.93 -6.54
C TYR A 81 2.66 -9.07 -5.39
N PRO A 82 1.88 -9.66 -4.44
CA PRO A 82 2.12 -10.97 -3.84
C PRO A 82 0.97 -12.01 -3.96
N LEU A 83 0.05 -11.93 -4.94
CA LEU A 83 -1.19 -12.73 -4.86
C LEU A 83 -1.14 -14.12 -5.51
N LEU A 84 -0.20 -14.38 -6.41
CA LEU A 84 -0.11 -15.67 -7.10
C LEU A 84 1.36 -16.03 -7.25
N PHE A 85 1.86 -16.88 -6.37
CA PHE A 85 3.06 -17.66 -6.66
C PHE A 85 2.62 -18.85 -7.49
N PRO A 86 3.28 -19.16 -8.62
CA PRO A 86 3.27 -20.53 -9.10
C PRO A 86 4.09 -21.29 -8.07
N LEU A 87 3.43 -21.78 -7.02
CA LEU A 87 4.03 -22.63 -5.96
C LEU A 87 4.45 -24.00 -6.52
N GLU A 88 4.61 -24.13 -7.84
CA GLU A 88 4.97 -25.35 -8.54
C GLU A 88 6.41 -25.76 -8.19
N ASP A 89 7.30 -24.79 -7.93
CA ASP A 89 8.68 -25.04 -7.50
C ASP A 89 8.85 -24.97 -5.96
N GLU A 90 9.28 -26.08 -5.35
CA GLU A 90 9.52 -26.18 -3.90
C GLU A 90 10.53 -25.13 -3.39
N ARG A 91 11.52 -24.77 -4.20
CA ARG A 91 12.52 -23.75 -3.86
C ARG A 91 11.90 -22.36 -3.72
N GLU A 92 11.00 -21.97 -4.62
CA GLU A 92 10.35 -20.66 -4.55
C GLU A 92 9.40 -20.57 -3.35
N LYS A 93 8.75 -21.68 -2.99
CA LYS A 93 7.93 -21.78 -1.78
C LYS A 93 8.73 -21.52 -0.51
N LEU A 94 9.90 -22.16 -0.36
CA LEU A 94 10.77 -21.97 0.81
C LEU A 94 11.28 -20.52 0.93
N ILE A 95 11.64 -19.89 -0.20
CA ILE A 95 12.11 -18.50 -0.22
C ILE A 95 10.99 -17.55 0.25
N THR A 96 9.77 -17.79 -0.24
CA THR A 96 8.59 -17.00 0.08
C THR A 96 8.17 -17.14 1.53
N GLU A 97 8.18 -18.37 2.05
CA GLU A 97 7.85 -18.65 3.45
C GLU A 97 8.82 -17.92 4.38
N ARG A 98 10.13 -17.95 4.07
CA ARG A 98 11.12 -17.14 4.81
C ARG A 98 10.83 -15.65 4.73
N ALA A 99 10.53 -15.13 3.54
CA ALA A 99 10.25 -13.72 3.36
C ALA A 99 9.00 -13.27 4.12
N CYS A 100 7.92 -14.07 4.09
CA CYS A 100 6.71 -13.85 4.86
C CYS A 100 6.97 -13.88 6.36
N ARG A 101 7.72 -14.90 6.84
CA ARG A 101 8.11 -15.01 8.26
C ARG A 101 8.90 -13.80 8.71
N THR A 102 9.88 -13.35 7.92
CA THR A 102 10.69 -12.17 8.27
C THR A 102 9.87 -10.89 8.24
N ALA A 103 8.98 -10.69 7.26
CA ALA A 103 8.08 -9.55 7.22
C ALA A 103 7.12 -9.55 8.44
N PHE A 104 6.59 -10.71 8.82
CA PHE A 104 5.72 -10.85 9.99
C PHE A 104 6.46 -10.56 11.30
N VAL A 105 7.68 -11.07 11.48
CA VAL A 105 8.50 -10.75 12.65
C VAL A 105 8.81 -9.25 12.69
N SER A 106 9.13 -8.64 11.54
CA SER A 106 9.38 -7.20 11.46
C SER A 106 8.18 -6.35 11.85
N LEU A 107 6.95 -6.83 11.53
CA LEU A 107 5.72 -6.14 11.88
C LEU A 107 5.60 -5.93 13.39
N TRP A 108 5.95 -6.92 14.21
CA TRP A 108 5.86 -6.78 15.67
C TRP A 108 6.69 -5.63 16.21
N TYR A 109 7.92 -5.46 15.70
CA TYR A 109 8.76 -4.33 16.06
C TYR A 109 8.17 -3.01 15.56
N VAL A 110 7.74 -2.97 14.31
CA VAL A 110 7.14 -1.78 13.69
C VAL A 110 5.86 -1.36 14.42
N LEU A 111 5.03 -2.30 14.88
CA LEU A 111 3.80 -2.02 15.61
C LEU A 111 4.06 -1.33 16.95
N ILE A 112 5.09 -1.74 17.69
CA ILE A 112 5.46 -1.10 18.95
C ILE A 112 5.75 0.39 18.72
N PHE A 113 6.54 0.71 17.70
CA PHE A 113 6.83 2.09 17.32
C PHE A 113 5.59 2.81 16.80
N ALA A 114 4.80 2.18 15.93
CA ALA A 114 3.60 2.77 15.36
C ALA A 114 2.56 3.14 16.44
N VAL A 115 2.33 2.25 17.41
CA VAL A 115 1.45 2.52 18.56
C VAL A 115 2.02 3.66 19.40
N GLY A 116 3.33 3.66 19.68
CA GLY A 116 4.00 4.75 20.38
C GLY A 116 3.79 6.10 19.69
N PHE A 117 3.93 6.15 18.36
CA PHE A 117 3.68 7.35 17.57
C PHE A 117 2.20 7.76 17.53
N LEU A 118 1.27 6.81 17.54
CA LEU A 118 -0.18 7.08 17.59
C LEU A 118 -0.61 7.70 18.92
N VAL A 119 0.05 7.39 20.04
CA VAL A 119 -0.21 8.05 21.33
C VAL A 119 0.07 9.55 21.26
N LEU A 120 0.98 9.98 20.39
CA LEU A 120 1.31 11.39 20.15
C LEU A 120 0.36 12.08 19.16
N SER A 121 -0.64 11.37 18.64
CA SER A 121 -1.69 11.89 17.74
C SER A 121 -2.34 13.22 18.18
N PRO A 122 -2.71 13.46 19.46
CA PRO A 122 -3.31 14.74 19.85
C PRO A 122 -2.39 15.94 19.63
N ILE A 123 -1.06 15.74 19.69
CA ILE A 123 -0.08 16.80 19.44
C ILE A 123 0.08 17.02 17.94
N PHE A 124 0.26 15.93 17.18
CA PHE A 124 0.58 16.02 15.75
C PHE A 124 -0.61 16.31 14.85
N ASN A 125 -1.84 15.93 15.21
CA ASN A 125 -3.03 16.22 14.41
C ASN A 125 -3.27 17.72 14.20
N ILE A 126 -2.77 18.57 15.10
CA ILE A 126 -2.88 20.03 14.99
C ILE A 126 -2.07 20.55 13.80
N TYR A 127 -0.92 19.92 13.53
CA TYR A 127 0.01 20.32 12.47
C TYR A 127 -0.17 19.52 11.18
N ILE A 128 -0.53 18.24 11.31
CA ILE A 128 -0.66 17.29 10.21
C ILE A 128 -2.04 16.64 10.30
N PRO A 129 -3.04 17.17 9.59
CA PRO A 129 -4.34 16.54 9.51
C PRO A 129 -4.20 15.10 8.96
N GLY A 130 -4.87 14.15 9.61
CA GLY A 130 -4.80 12.75 9.21
C GLY A 130 -3.49 12.06 9.59
N TYR A 131 -2.73 12.60 10.56
CA TYR A 131 -1.50 12.00 11.09
C TYR A 131 -1.57 10.47 11.33
N PRO A 132 -2.64 9.91 11.93
CA PRO A 132 -2.80 8.46 12.06
C PRO A 132 -2.75 7.67 10.75
N LEU A 133 -3.27 8.23 9.64
CA LEU A 133 -3.24 7.58 8.33
C LEU A 133 -1.79 7.43 7.85
N TYR A 134 -0.97 8.48 8.00
CA TYR A 134 0.45 8.42 7.62
C TYR A 134 1.20 7.34 8.39
N ILE A 135 0.91 7.16 9.68
CA ILE A 135 1.51 6.06 10.47
C ILE A 135 1.10 4.71 9.90
N VAL A 136 -0.20 4.50 9.67
CA VAL A 136 -0.72 3.23 9.13
C VAL A 136 -0.08 2.90 7.77
N PHE A 137 -0.03 3.88 6.85
CA PHE A 137 0.62 3.69 5.56
C PHE A 137 2.14 3.48 5.67
N SER A 138 2.80 4.08 6.66
CA SER A 138 4.21 3.81 6.94
C SER A 138 4.45 2.37 7.40
N VAL A 139 3.55 1.80 8.22
CA VAL A 139 3.61 0.38 8.59
C VAL A 139 3.53 -0.51 7.35
N PHE A 140 2.56 -0.27 6.47
CA PHE A 140 2.42 -1.03 5.23
C PHE A 140 3.64 -0.88 4.31
N PHE A 141 4.19 0.34 4.22
CA PHE A 141 5.40 0.59 3.43
C PHE A 141 6.59 -0.22 3.94
N ILE A 142 6.82 -0.22 5.26
CA ILE A 142 7.92 -0.96 5.87
C ILE A 142 7.71 -2.46 5.66
N GLN A 143 6.50 -2.98 5.87
CA GLN A 143 6.19 -4.40 5.63
C GLN A 143 6.48 -4.82 4.19
N MET A 144 6.00 -4.03 3.21
CA MET A 144 6.28 -4.30 1.81
C MET A 144 7.78 -4.25 1.52
N THR A 145 8.48 -3.25 2.04
CA THR A 145 9.92 -3.09 1.84
C THR A 145 10.70 -4.27 2.40
N VAL A 146 10.42 -4.69 3.64
CA VAL A 146 11.08 -5.84 4.28
C VAL A 146 10.81 -7.13 3.49
N PHE A 147 9.59 -7.33 3.01
CA PHE A 147 9.22 -8.48 2.21
C PHE A 147 10.02 -8.55 0.91
N TYR A 148 10.04 -7.47 0.12
CA TYR A 148 10.77 -7.41 -1.14
C TYR A 148 12.29 -7.47 -0.96
N LEU A 149 12.85 -6.86 0.09
CA LEU A 149 14.28 -6.96 0.42
C LEU A 149 14.67 -8.39 0.80
N THR A 150 13.85 -9.06 1.62
CA THR A 150 14.14 -10.44 2.05
C THR A 150 14.06 -11.40 0.87
N LEU A 151 13.12 -11.18 -0.04
CA LEU A 151 13.01 -11.91 -1.29
C LEU A 151 14.21 -11.70 -2.20
N TYR A 152 14.62 -10.45 -2.40
CA TYR A 152 15.79 -10.13 -3.20
C TYR A 152 17.05 -10.82 -2.64
N ARG A 153 17.25 -10.75 -1.32
CA ARG A 153 18.37 -11.40 -0.63
C ARG A 153 18.36 -12.92 -0.79
N ASN A 154 17.21 -13.56 -0.57
CA ASN A 154 17.10 -15.02 -0.61
C ASN A 154 17.06 -15.61 -2.02
N LYS A 155 16.82 -14.80 -3.06
CA LYS A 155 16.84 -15.24 -4.47
C LYS A 155 18.25 -15.21 -5.09
N ILE A 156 19.17 -14.46 -4.50
CA ILE A 156 20.58 -14.38 -4.93
C ILE A 156 21.42 -15.54 -4.35
N ILE A 157 20.92 -16.19 -3.29
CA ILE A 157 21.51 -17.35 -2.61
C ILE A 157 20.94 -18.65 -3.21
#